data_AF-W3ALT6-F1
#
_entry.id   AF-W3ALT6-F1
#
_cell.length_a   1.000
_cell.length_b   1.000
_cell.length_c   1.000
_cell.angle_alpha   90.00
_cell.angle_beta   90.00
_cell.angle_gamma   90.00
#
_symmetry.space_group_name_H-M   'P 1'
#
loop_
_entity.id
_entity.type
_entity.pdbx_description
1 polymer ?
#
loop_
_entity_poly.entity_id
_entity_poly.type
_entity_poly.pdbx_seq_one_letter_code
_entity_poly.pdbx_strand_id
1 'polypeptide(L)' 'TIIWLCAMKKGKQPEIAYKGSLNVRFKKSDIHRRAAIYAITHNQSLNSFIEDAVEEKLARV' A
#
# COMPACT_ATOMS: atom_id res chain seq x y z
N THR A 1 1.79 1.25 19.05
CA THR A 1 1.17 2.10 20.09
C THR A 1 2.16 2.98 20.86
N ILE A 2 3.36 2.48 21.22
CA ILE A 2 4.33 3.24 22.03
C ILE A 2 4.97 4.43 21.27
N ILE A 3 5.18 4.30 19.96
CA ILE A 3 5.79 5.35 19.13
C ILE A 3 4.91 6.60 19.03
N TRP A 4 3.58 6.42 19.00
CA TRP A 4 2.58 7.48 18.87
C TRP A 4 2.59 8.44 20.08
N LEU A 5 2.66 7.89 21.29
CA LEU A 5 2.67 8.65 22.55
C LEU A 5 3.94 9.51 22.71
N CYS A 6 5.08 9.05 22.18
CA CYS A 6 6.36 9.75 22.30
C CYS A 6 6.47 10.95 21.35
N ALA A 7 5.86 10.85 20.17
CA ALA A 7 5.81 11.92 19.16
C ALA A 7 4.94 13.11 19.61
N MET A 8 3.74 12.84 20.17
CA MET A 8 2.86 13.89 20.71
C MET A 8 3.53 14.70 21.83
N LYS A 9 4.28 14.05 22.72
CA LYS A 9 5.01 14.74 23.81
C LYS A 9 6.11 15.69 23.32
N LYS A 10 6.59 15.52 22.07
CA LYS A 10 7.66 16.35 21.47
C LYS A 10 7.14 17.39 20.46
N GLY A 11 5.82 17.53 20.32
CA GLY A 11 5.21 18.46 19.35
C GLY A 11 5.50 18.11 17.88
N LYS A 12 6.03 16.92 17.61
CA LYS A 12 6.32 16.44 16.25
C LYS A 12 5.20 15.51 15.81
N GLN A 13 4.60 15.77 14.66
CA GLN A 13 3.68 14.79 14.07
C GLN A 13 4.47 13.50 13.80
N PRO A 14 3.95 12.32 14.19
CA PRO A 14 4.65 11.06 13.95
C PRO A 14 4.73 10.81 12.45
N GLU A 15 5.91 10.96 11.85
CA GLU A 15 6.14 10.75 10.41
C GLU A 15 6.23 9.25 10.02
N ILE A 16 5.98 8.31 10.95
CA ILE A 16 6.60 6.98 10.86
C ILE A 16 5.62 5.85 11.17
N ALA A 17 4.67 5.61 10.27
CA ALA A 17 3.99 4.31 10.17
C ALA A 17 3.56 3.91 8.75
N TYR A 18 3.53 4.83 7.79
CA TYR A 18 3.07 4.51 6.42
C TYR A 18 4.20 4.14 5.44
N LYS A 19 5.46 4.34 5.80
CA LYS A 19 6.59 3.78 5.04
C LYS A 19 6.96 2.42 5.59
N GLY A 20 6.60 1.37 4.86
CA GLY A 20 6.91 -0.02 5.17
C GLY A 20 6.63 -0.93 3.98
N SER A 21 7.19 -2.13 3.97
CA SER A 21 6.85 -3.14 2.97
C SER A 21 5.50 -3.76 3.32
N LEU A 22 4.54 -3.69 2.38
CA LEU A 22 3.25 -4.35 2.47
C LEU A 22 3.33 -5.70 1.76
N ASN A 23 3.30 -6.81 2.50
CA ASN A 23 3.26 -8.14 1.90
C ASN A 23 1.80 -8.61 1.77
N VAL A 24 1.28 -8.65 0.54
CA VAL A 24 -0.10 -9.06 0.25
C VAL A 24 -0.12 -10.50 -0.25
N ARG A 25 -0.81 -11.39 0.48
CA ARG A 25 -1.08 -12.75 0.01
C ARG A 25 -2.47 -12.85 -0.61
N PHE A 26 -2.54 -12.94 -1.93
CA PHE A 26 -3.80 -13.24 -2.62
C PHE A 26 -4.22 -14.68 -2.32
N LYS A 27 -5.44 -14.87 -1.81
CA LYS A 27 -6.00 -16.20 -1.54
C LYS A 27 -6.21 -17.03 -2.82
N LYS A 28 -6.38 -16.36 -3.97
CA LYS A 28 -6.55 -16.99 -5.29
C LYS A 28 -5.32 -16.69 -6.14
N SER A 29 -4.63 -17.74 -6.59
CA SER A 29 -3.40 -17.65 -7.39
C SER A 29 -3.58 -16.88 -8.70
N ASP A 30 -4.75 -16.98 -9.33
CA ASP A 30 -5.05 -16.33 -10.62
C ASP A 30 -4.97 -14.80 -10.58
N ILE A 31 -5.29 -14.18 -9.44
CA ILE A 31 -5.29 -12.72 -9.29
C ILE A 31 -3.87 -12.17 -9.39
N HIS A 32 -2.89 -12.84 -8.79
CA HIS A 32 -1.50 -12.39 -8.84
C HIS A 32 -0.98 -12.39 -10.29
N ARG A 33 -1.27 -13.45 -11.05
CA ARG A 33 -0.88 -13.55 -12.47
C ARG A 33 -1.51 -12.44 -13.29
N ARG A 34 -2.82 -12.22 -13.15
CA ARG A 34 -3.55 -11.20 -13.91
C ARG A 34 -3.08 -9.79 -13.58
N ALA A 35 -2.85 -9.50 -12.29
CA ALA A 35 -2.32 -8.21 -11.85
C ALA A 35 -0.91 -7.97 -12.40
N ALA A 36 -0.03 -8.97 -12.39
CA ALA A 36 1.30 -8.86 -12.96
C ALA A 36 1.28 -8.60 -14.48
N ILE A 37 0.44 -9.33 -15.23
CA ILE A 37 0.26 -9.10 -16.68
C ILE A 37 -0.25 -7.68 -16.92
N TYR A 38 -1.27 -7.25 -16.18
CA TYR A 38 -1.81 -5.90 -16.31
C TYR A 38 -0.74 -4.82 -16.07
N ALA A 39 0.02 -4.94 -14.98
CA ALA A 39 1.07 -3.98 -14.65
C ALA A 39 2.13 -3.88 -15.77
N ILE A 40 2.61 -5.03 -16.27
CA ILE A 40 3.58 -5.09 -17.39
C ILE A 40 3.01 -4.43 -18.65
N THR A 41 1.77 -4.76 -19.03
CA THR A 41 1.12 -4.20 -20.23
C THR A 41 0.92 -2.69 -20.16
N HIS A 42 0.85 -2.11 -18.95
CA HIS A 42 0.70 -0.68 -18.71
C HIS A 42 2.03 -0.01 -18.33
N ASN A 43 3.16 -0.70 -18.53
CA ASN A 43 4.51 -0.20 -18.25
C ASN A 43 4.69 0.33 -16.81
N GLN A 44 4.06 -0.34 -15.84
CA GLN A 44 4.10 -0.01 -14.43
C GLN A 44 4.53 -1.20 -13.57
N SER A 45 4.96 -0.93 -12.34
CA SER A 45 5.28 -2.00 -11.38
C SER A 45 4.01 -2.63 -10.80
N LEU A 46 4.07 -3.88 -10.37
CA LEU A 46 2.95 -4.53 -9.67
C LEU A 46 2.58 -3.75 -8.39
N ASN A 47 3.56 -3.16 -7.71
CA ASN A 47 3.33 -2.37 -6.51
C ASN A 47 2.56 -1.08 -6.83
N SER A 48 2.96 -0.35 -7.87
CA SER A 48 2.27 0.86 -8.34
C SER A 48 0.82 0.55 -8.72
N PHE A 49 0.59 -0.55 -9.44
CA PHE A 49 -0.77 -0.99 -9.78
C PHE A 49 -1.62 -1.28 -8.53
N ILE A 50 -1.03 -1.89 -7.50
CA ILE A 50 -1.72 -2.16 -6.23
C ILE A 50 -2.01 -0.85 -5.48
N GLU A 51 -1.07 0.10 -5.47
CA GLU A 51 -1.26 1.43 -4.88
C GLU A 51 -2.45 2.14 -5.54
N ASP A 52 -2.47 2.23 -6.87
CA ASP A 52 -3.57 2.83 -7.63
C ASP A 52 -4.92 2.19 -7.30
N ALA A 53 -4.97 0.86 -7.21
CA ALA A 53 -6.20 0.13 -6.88
C ALA A 53 -6.70 0.42 -5.45
N VAL A 54 -5.78 0.65 -4.51
CA VAL A 54 -6.12 1.04 -3.14
C VAL A 54 -6.63 2.48 -3.12
N GLU A 55 -5.95 3.41 -3.81
CA GLU A 55 -6.39 4.81 -3.92
C GLU A 55 -7.78 4.91 -4.54
N GLU A 56 -8.01 4.22 -5.66
CA GLU A 56 -9.31 4.18 -6.33
C GLU A 56 -10.41 3.64 -5.42
N LYS A 57 -10.12 2.61 -4.62
CA LYS A 57 -11.08 2.03 -3.69
C LYS A 57 -11.44 3.00 -2.56
N LEU A 58 -10.45 3.75 -2.05
CA LEU A 58 -10.64 4.73 -0.99
C LEU A 58 -11.35 6.00 -1.46
N ALA A 59 -11.13 6.42 -2.70
CA ALA A 59 -11.80 7.59 -3.30
C ALA A 59 -13.31 7.40 -3.51
N ARG A 60 -13.80 6.15 -3.45
CA ARG A 60 -15.22 5.80 -3.58
C ARG A 60 -15.97 5.72 -2.24
N VAL A 61 -15.30 6.04 -1.13
CA VAL A 61 -15.84 6.02 0.24
C VAL A 61 -16.17 7.44 0.67
#